data_AF-A0A0V0R966-F1
#
_entry.id   AF-A0A0V0R966-F1
#
_cell.length_a   1.000
_cell.length_b   1.000
_cell.length_c   1.000
_cell.angle_alpha   90.00
_cell.angle_beta   90.00
_cell.angle_gamma   90.00
#
_symmetry.space_group_name_H-M   'P 1'
#
loop_
_entity.id
_entity.type
_entity.pdbx_description
1 polymer ?
#
loop_
_entity_poly.entity_id
_entity_poly.type
_entity_poly.pdbx_seq_one_letter_code
_entity_poly.pdbx_strand_id
1 'polypeptide(L)'
;MVETQNLEDKNFISQKNQYIIKKKSQEFQEPKDVIQDERTIKELLFSGGAGGIAFQSGFTHALIQIIGKEKLKEYRLGGVSCGCTMGVITHMIIHAQDPQYDMEYFYKKLVRKTFYELSRQRFYGVSKVEKVISENSTELINFLKEHPEIPSLKDRVHLTTSVLTWKGFKKTIINQLETEEDFREGALASCGIPFLLNKQFFQKYKGKWALDGGITSAIPNQFENSQKIFLNVSPQSFVKIPFFEKQVKNCDIIQMTKNTTLKFPRDYFIWDENWADEMFEYGYERGIAQKEQILKAFSKTDNTQNSDEIQKINNSIYNKQVCNQTKYDDKDINNLQDEFEIKELLFSGGGGGIVYQAGFTHALIQIIGKNKLKEYKLGGVSCGSILSVISHMVINVQDPNYDMEYFYNTLIKKTVNELSKEKFYGISKIDTVISQNSEQLINFINEHKEIPPLKENVHITTSILSRNGFRKTVIKQLETKEDFIEAVIASCGIPYYINRQFFQKYKGQLALDGGLTGIVPYQYKNSQKIFLNVVPIYFEKIPFYAYKAKNCQIIQMTLNSNIKFPRDYLVWDEKWANKMFQYGYERGMAQKEYIMKTFENLDKNQQLRVKNHQIQK
;
A
#
# COMPACT_ATOMS: atom_id res chain seq x y z
N MET A 1 63.46 -18.26 -62.24
CA MET A 1 64.07 -17.07 -61.61
C MET A 1 62.95 -16.20 -61.04
N VAL A 2 62.53 -16.46 -59.81
CA VAL A 2 62.01 -15.46 -58.84
C VAL A 2 62.13 -16.16 -57.48
N GLU A 3 63.18 -15.82 -56.76
CA GLU A 3 63.31 -16.00 -55.31
C GLU A 3 62.90 -14.69 -54.63
N THR A 4 62.61 -14.77 -53.33
CA THR A 4 62.32 -13.69 -52.36
C THR A 4 60.89 -13.14 -52.32
N GLN A 5 60.12 -13.64 -51.35
CA GLN A 5 59.27 -12.85 -50.43
C GLN A 5 58.49 -13.81 -49.53
N ASN A 6 59.04 -14.12 -48.35
CA ASN A 6 58.28 -14.61 -47.19
C ASN A 6 59.24 -14.87 -46.04
N LEU A 7 59.54 -13.85 -45.21
CA LEU A 7 60.16 -14.09 -43.90
C LEU A 7 60.03 -12.93 -42.88
N GLU A 8 59.30 -11.83 -43.15
CA GLU A 8 59.23 -10.71 -42.20
C GLU A 8 57.98 -10.68 -41.28
N ASP A 9 56.89 -11.39 -41.58
CA ASP A 9 55.64 -11.25 -40.81
C ASP A 9 55.52 -12.12 -39.54
N LYS A 10 56.49 -13.00 -39.25
CA LYS A 10 56.41 -13.89 -38.06
C LYS A 10 57.09 -13.33 -36.81
N ASN A 11 57.93 -12.30 -36.92
CA ASN A 11 58.62 -11.73 -35.75
C ASN A 11 57.88 -10.56 -35.09
N PHE A 12 56.91 -9.92 -35.77
CA PHE A 12 56.18 -8.79 -35.21
C PHE A 12 55.05 -9.19 -34.23
N ILE A 13 54.49 -10.40 -34.38
CA ILE A 13 53.41 -10.91 -33.52
C ILE A 13 53.95 -11.49 -32.20
N SER A 14 55.20 -11.96 -32.18
CA SER A 14 55.84 -12.54 -30.99
C SER A 14 56.20 -11.49 -29.92
N GLN A 15 56.73 -10.33 -30.33
CA GLN A 15 57.13 -9.27 -29.39
C GLN A 15 55.92 -8.52 -28.80
N LYS A 16 54.82 -8.36 -29.56
CA LYS A 16 53.60 -7.70 -29.09
C LYS A 16 52.87 -8.51 -28.01
N ASN A 17 52.94 -9.85 -28.09
CA ASN A 17 52.36 -10.74 -27.08
C ASN A 17 53.22 -10.84 -25.80
N GLN A 18 54.55 -10.71 -25.90
CA GLN A 18 55.41 -10.66 -24.70
C GLN A 18 55.29 -9.32 -23.94
N TYR A 19 55.02 -8.21 -24.64
CA TYR A 19 54.77 -6.91 -24.00
C TYR A 19 53.41 -6.84 -23.28
N ILE A 20 52.41 -7.60 -23.75
CA ILE A 20 51.08 -7.67 -23.13
C ILE A 20 51.05 -8.64 -21.93
N ILE A 21 51.91 -9.66 -21.92
CA ILE A 21 52.00 -10.62 -20.79
C ILE A 21 52.86 -10.09 -19.63
N LYS A 22 53.88 -9.25 -19.89
CA LYS A 22 54.69 -8.64 -18.81
C LYS A 22 54.02 -7.48 -18.06
N LYS A 23 52.85 -7.00 -18.49
CA LYS A 23 52.09 -5.94 -17.80
C LYS A 23 50.97 -6.47 -16.88
N LYS A 24 50.88 -7.78 -16.66
CA LYS A 24 49.79 -8.43 -15.91
C LYS A 24 50.16 -9.05 -14.55
N SER A 25 51.35 -8.74 -14.02
CA SER A 25 51.77 -9.19 -12.67
C SER A 25 52.50 -8.11 -11.88
N GLN A 26 52.17 -6.83 -12.09
CA GLN A 26 52.35 -5.84 -11.03
C GLN A 26 51.18 -6.02 -10.08
N GLU A 27 51.40 -6.86 -9.06
CA GLU A 27 50.61 -6.78 -7.84
C GLU A 27 50.60 -5.32 -7.41
N PHE A 28 49.43 -4.70 -7.51
CA PHE A 28 49.12 -3.46 -6.83
C PHE A 28 49.41 -3.71 -5.35
N GLN A 29 50.59 -3.30 -4.88
CA GLN A 29 50.77 -3.01 -3.48
C GLN A 29 49.92 -1.78 -3.23
N GLU A 30 48.67 -2.01 -2.81
CA GLU A 30 47.81 -0.96 -2.29
C GLU A 30 48.64 -0.16 -1.27
N PRO A 31 48.68 1.17 -1.38
CA PRO A 31 49.30 1.99 -0.34
C PRO A 31 48.70 1.52 0.99
N LYS A 32 49.57 1.26 1.97
CA LYS A 32 49.15 0.92 3.34
C LYS A 32 48.49 2.16 3.93
N ASP A 33 47.25 2.42 3.52
CA ASP A 33 46.34 3.33 4.20
C ASP A 33 46.35 2.90 5.66
N VAL A 34 46.45 3.89 6.55
CA VAL A 34 46.39 3.69 7.99
C VAL A 34 45.17 2.82 8.27
N ILE A 35 45.40 1.55 8.62
CA ILE A 35 44.34 0.57 8.84
C ILE A 35 43.62 1.03 10.10
N GLN A 36 42.59 1.85 9.90
CA GLN A 36 41.66 2.21 10.95
C GLN A 36 41.09 0.90 11.49
N ASP A 37 41.20 0.68 12.80
CA ASP A 37 40.63 -0.49 13.44
C ASP A 37 39.14 -0.56 13.09
N GLU A 38 38.73 -1.59 12.34
CA GLU A 38 37.35 -1.76 11.87
C GLU A 38 36.34 -1.66 13.01
N ARG A 39 36.74 -2.03 14.24
CA ARG A 39 35.91 -1.97 15.44
C ARG A 39 35.48 -0.55 15.82
N THR A 40 36.19 0.46 15.33
CA THR A 40 35.86 1.89 15.53
C THR A 40 34.90 2.42 14.47
N ILE A 41 34.68 1.69 13.37
CA ILE A 41 33.78 2.09 12.30
C ILE A 41 32.35 1.81 12.70
N LYS A 42 31.47 2.80 12.50
CA LYS A 42 30.02 2.68 12.65
C LYS A 42 29.36 2.66 11.28
N GLU A 43 28.41 1.76 11.05
CA GLU A 43 27.65 1.65 9.81
C GLU A 43 26.14 1.75 10.07
N LEU A 44 25.45 2.60 9.30
CA LEU A 44 23.99 2.64 9.23
C LEU A 44 23.57 2.07 7.87
N LEU A 45 22.86 0.95 7.92
CA LEU A 45 22.61 0.10 6.77
C LEU A 45 21.11 0.07 6.43
N PHE A 46 20.78 0.19 5.15
CA PHE A 46 19.43 0.27 4.63
C PHE A 46 19.09 -0.98 3.81
N SER A 47 18.02 -1.68 4.19
CA SER A 47 17.51 -2.81 3.41
C SER A 47 16.94 -2.38 2.06
N GLY A 48 16.86 -3.33 1.13
CA GLY A 48 16.09 -3.20 -0.10
C GLY A 48 14.58 -3.43 0.08
N GLY A 49 13.86 -3.28 -1.04
CA GLY A 49 12.40 -3.43 -1.13
C GLY A 49 11.76 -2.23 -1.83
N ALA A 50 11.74 -2.23 -3.16
CA ALA A 50 11.35 -1.06 -3.98
C ALA A 50 10.00 -0.44 -3.57
N GLY A 51 8.97 -1.25 -3.33
CA GLY A 51 7.67 -0.78 -2.84
C GLY A 51 7.69 -0.19 -1.42
N GLY A 52 8.75 -0.40 -0.65
CA GLY A 52 8.93 0.13 0.70
C GLY A 52 9.72 1.44 0.78
N ILE A 53 10.24 1.99 -0.33
CA ILE A 53 11.12 3.17 -0.28
C ILE A 53 10.43 4.42 0.30
N ALA A 54 9.15 4.65 0.01
CA ALA A 54 8.40 5.77 0.57
C ALA A 54 8.25 5.64 2.10
N PHE A 55 7.88 4.44 2.57
CA PHE A 55 7.85 4.11 4.00
C PHE A 55 9.23 4.24 4.65
N GLN A 56 10.27 3.80 3.96
CA GLN A 56 11.65 3.91 4.43
C GLN A 56 12.11 5.37 4.51
N SER A 57 11.66 6.22 3.58
CA SER A 57 11.90 7.67 3.60
C SER A 57 11.28 8.31 4.82
N GLY A 58 9.99 8.09 5.06
CA GLY A 58 9.30 8.61 6.24
C GLY A 58 9.93 8.18 7.57
N PHE A 59 10.25 6.90 7.71
CA PHE A 59 10.91 6.39 8.92
C PHE A 59 12.29 7.01 9.11
N THR A 60 13.05 7.20 8.04
CA THR A 60 14.37 7.83 8.08
C THR A 60 14.26 9.33 8.42
N HIS A 61 13.18 10.00 8.00
CA HIS A 61 12.88 11.37 8.44
C HIS A 61 12.73 11.45 9.96
N ALA A 62 11.94 10.53 10.55
CA ALA A 62 11.81 10.43 12.01
C ALA A 62 13.14 10.08 12.69
N LEU A 63 13.93 9.15 12.12
CA LEU A 63 15.25 8.77 12.64
C LEU A 63 16.18 9.98 12.75
N ILE A 64 16.27 10.81 11.69
CA ILE A 64 17.11 12.00 11.67
C ILE A 64 16.67 12.99 12.75
N GLN A 65 15.36 13.15 12.98
CA GLN A 65 14.84 14.01 14.05
C GLN A 65 15.14 13.45 15.46
N ILE A 66 15.08 12.13 15.64
CA ILE A 66 15.30 11.48 16.93
C ILE A 66 16.79 11.48 17.32
N ILE A 67 17.68 11.16 16.37
CA ILE A 67 19.12 10.98 16.63
C ILE A 67 19.91 12.28 16.41
N GLY A 68 19.47 13.13 15.47
CA GLY A 68 20.17 14.35 15.08
C GLY A 68 21.24 14.13 14.01
N LYS A 69 21.45 15.15 13.16
CA LYS A 69 22.39 15.10 12.03
C LYS A 69 23.83 14.82 12.47
N GLU A 70 24.34 15.53 13.49
CA GLU A 70 25.74 15.40 13.93
C GLU A 70 26.10 13.98 14.34
N LYS A 71 25.22 13.31 15.08
CA LYS A 71 25.44 11.94 15.50
C LYS A 71 25.46 10.98 14.31
N LEU A 72 24.57 11.20 13.33
CA LEU A 72 24.51 10.38 12.12
C LEU A 72 25.73 10.55 11.21
N LYS A 73 26.43 11.68 11.24
CA LYS A 73 27.68 11.90 10.47
C LYS A 73 28.83 10.97 10.90
N GLU A 74 28.74 10.37 12.09
CA GLU A 74 29.72 9.37 12.56
C GLU A 74 29.60 8.02 11.80
N TYR A 75 28.47 7.78 11.13
CA TYR A 75 28.18 6.51 10.46
C TYR A 75 28.54 6.56 8.98
N ARG A 76 29.13 5.48 8.48
CA ARG A 76 29.14 5.17 7.05
C ARG A 76 27.79 4.61 6.66
N LEU A 77 27.30 4.97 5.47
CA LEU A 77 25.94 4.64 5.03
C LEU A 77 25.98 3.54 3.98
N GLY A 78 25.30 2.43 4.23
CA GLY A 78 25.29 1.29 3.32
C GLY A 78 23.90 0.96 2.80
N GLY A 79 23.77 0.64 1.52
CA GLY A 79 22.49 0.29 0.93
C GLY A 79 22.53 -0.95 0.04
N VAL A 80 21.38 -1.60 -0.10
CA VAL A 80 21.12 -2.62 -1.13
C VAL A 80 19.81 -2.32 -1.84
N SER A 81 19.78 -2.48 -3.16
CA SER A 81 18.59 -2.20 -3.98
C SER A 81 18.11 -0.75 -3.74
N CYS A 82 16.83 -0.51 -3.52
CA CYS A 82 16.32 0.84 -3.19
C CYS A 82 16.93 1.46 -1.91
N GLY A 83 17.49 0.65 -1.00
CA GLY A 83 18.21 1.13 0.18
C GLY A 83 19.47 1.92 -0.18
N CYS A 84 20.04 1.72 -1.38
CA CYS A 84 21.13 2.52 -1.93
C CYS A 84 20.76 4.00 -2.05
N THR A 85 19.57 4.26 -2.60
CA THR A 85 19.03 5.62 -2.73
C THR A 85 18.83 6.26 -1.36
N MET A 86 18.35 5.49 -0.37
CA MET A 86 18.18 5.96 1.00
C MET A 86 19.49 6.33 1.69
N GLY A 87 20.54 5.52 1.50
CA GLY A 87 21.88 5.84 2.01
C GLY A 87 22.42 7.16 1.46
N VAL A 88 22.29 7.38 0.16
CA VAL A 88 22.75 8.62 -0.50
C VAL A 88 21.92 9.84 -0.08
N ILE A 89 20.59 9.74 -0.07
CA ILE A 89 19.73 10.85 0.37
C ILE A 89 20.01 11.19 1.83
N THR A 90 20.21 10.18 2.69
CA THR A 90 20.55 10.41 4.10
C THR A 90 21.89 11.13 4.23
N HIS A 91 22.91 10.73 3.46
CA HIS A 91 24.21 11.42 3.41
C HIS A 91 24.05 12.91 3.10
N MET A 92 23.27 13.24 2.08
CA MET A 92 23.02 14.63 1.69
C MET A 92 22.34 15.40 2.81
N ILE A 93 21.28 14.85 3.40
CA ILE A 93 20.50 15.55 4.44
C ILE A 93 21.36 15.81 5.69
N ILE A 94 22.13 14.84 6.15
CA ILE A 94 22.89 15.00 7.40
C ILE A 94 24.05 15.99 7.25
N HIS A 95 24.54 16.21 6.03
CA HIS A 95 25.62 17.16 5.75
C HIS A 95 25.15 18.51 5.18
N ALA A 96 23.95 18.59 4.63
CA ALA A 96 23.38 19.83 4.13
C ALA A 96 23.21 20.87 5.27
N GLN A 97 23.74 22.07 5.04
CA GLN A 97 23.64 23.20 5.97
C GLN A 97 22.26 23.84 5.94
N ASP A 98 21.65 23.92 4.76
CA ASP A 98 20.32 24.48 4.60
C ASP A 98 19.25 23.51 5.13
N PRO A 99 18.41 23.93 6.10
CA PRO A 99 17.37 23.10 6.66
C PRO A 99 16.27 22.72 5.65
N GLN A 100 16.16 23.40 4.50
CA GLN A 100 15.19 23.04 3.46
C GLN A 100 15.48 21.68 2.83
N TYR A 101 16.74 21.23 2.85
CA TYR A 101 17.15 19.94 2.30
C TYR A 101 16.97 18.83 3.34
N ASP A 102 15.70 18.51 3.59
CA ASP A 102 15.30 17.42 4.46
C ASP A 102 14.77 16.21 3.66
N MET A 103 14.34 15.18 4.38
CA MET A 103 13.81 13.98 3.74
C MET A 103 12.51 14.23 2.96
N GLU A 104 11.69 15.21 3.37
CA GLU A 104 10.46 15.54 2.67
C GLU A 104 10.76 16.18 1.30
N TYR A 105 11.76 17.05 1.23
CA TYR A 105 12.27 17.62 -0.02
C TYR A 105 12.72 16.52 -0.99
N PHE A 106 13.63 15.63 -0.57
CA PHE A 106 14.13 14.56 -1.44
C PHE A 106 13.04 13.53 -1.79
N TYR A 107 12.13 13.24 -0.85
CA TYR A 107 10.97 12.41 -1.11
C TYR A 107 10.11 13.01 -2.23
N LYS A 108 9.70 14.28 -2.12
CA LYS A 108 8.87 14.93 -3.15
C LYS A 108 9.57 15.01 -4.49
N LYS A 109 10.85 15.40 -4.49
CA LYS A 109 11.63 15.66 -5.71
C LYS A 109 11.97 14.39 -6.48
N LEU A 110 12.34 13.31 -5.78
CA LEU A 110 12.84 12.08 -6.40
C LEU A 110 11.85 10.92 -6.28
N VAL A 111 11.48 10.56 -5.04
CA VAL A 111 10.71 9.34 -4.77
C VAL A 111 9.27 9.50 -5.28
N ARG A 112 8.53 10.50 -4.80
CA ARG A 112 7.15 10.77 -5.20
C ARG A 112 7.01 11.00 -6.70
N LYS A 113 7.92 11.78 -7.29
CA LYS A 113 8.00 12.02 -8.74
C LYS A 113 8.17 10.70 -9.53
N THR A 114 9.05 9.81 -9.07
CA THR A 114 9.23 8.48 -9.68
C THR A 114 7.92 7.69 -9.68
N PHE A 115 7.19 7.67 -8.56
CA PHE A 115 5.90 6.97 -8.47
C PHE A 115 4.87 7.60 -9.42
N TYR A 116 4.78 8.92 -9.47
CA TYR A 116 3.91 9.64 -10.41
C TYR A 116 4.20 9.27 -11.86
N GLU A 117 5.47 9.32 -12.28
CA GLU A 117 5.88 9.05 -13.66
C GLU A 117 5.61 7.61 -14.08
N LEU A 118 5.87 6.63 -13.18
CA LEU A 118 5.65 5.20 -13.45
C LEU A 118 4.16 4.82 -13.43
N SER A 119 3.36 5.44 -12.53
CA SER A 119 1.91 5.17 -12.38
C SER A 119 1.11 5.36 -13.67
N ARG A 120 1.54 6.32 -14.51
CA ARG A 120 0.84 6.72 -15.74
C ARG A 120 1.24 5.93 -16.97
N GLN A 121 2.14 4.95 -16.84
CA GLN A 121 2.69 4.19 -17.95
C GLN A 121 2.03 2.82 -18.04
N ARG A 122 1.97 2.26 -19.26
CA ARG A 122 1.49 0.90 -19.49
C ARG A 122 2.34 -0.11 -18.70
N PHE A 123 1.69 -1.06 -18.03
CA PHE A 123 2.34 -2.02 -17.13
C PHE A 123 3.13 -1.37 -15.99
N TYR A 124 2.64 -0.24 -15.45
CA TYR A 124 3.26 0.51 -14.35
C TYR A 124 4.73 0.90 -14.63
N GLY A 125 5.07 1.10 -15.91
CA GLY A 125 6.37 1.62 -16.29
C GLY A 125 7.55 0.68 -16.04
N VAL A 126 7.34 -0.64 -15.91
CA VAL A 126 8.43 -1.64 -15.72
C VAL A 126 9.57 -1.44 -16.72
N SER A 127 9.26 -1.17 -17.99
CA SER A 127 10.28 -0.91 -19.03
C SER A 127 11.00 0.44 -18.92
N LYS A 128 10.61 1.30 -17.98
CA LYS A 128 11.20 2.63 -17.75
C LYS A 128 11.94 2.72 -16.41
N VAL A 129 11.91 1.68 -15.58
CA VAL A 129 12.57 1.71 -14.26
C VAL A 129 14.07 1.98 -14.38
N GLU A 130 14.77 1.35 -15.33
CA GLU A 130 16.20 1.63 -15.60
C GLU A 130 16.45 3.11 -15.90
N LYS A 131 15.61 3.71 -16.76
CA LYS A 131 15.69 5.12 -17.12
C LYS A 131 15.51 6.01 -15.89
N VAL A 132 14.49 5.74 -15.07
CA VAL A 132 14.21 6.54 -13.87
C VAL A 132 15.32 6.41 -12.83
N ILE A 133 15.88 5.22 -12.61
CA ILE A 133 17.05 5.06 -11.73
C ILE A 133 18.24 5.86 -12.26
N SER A 134 18.47 5.86 -13.58
CA SER A 134 19.56 6.61 -14.21
C SER A 134 19.39 8.12 -14.05
N GLU A 135 18.18 8.63 -14.29
CA GLU A 135 17.85 10.05 -14.14
C GLU A 135 17.98 10.49 -12.68
N ASN A 136 17.43 9.72 -11.73
CA ASN A 136 17.58 10.00 -10.30
C ASN A 136 19.05 9.96 -9.85
N SER A 137 19.85 9.03 -10.40
CA SER A 137 21.28 8.97 -10.09
C SER A 137 22.02 10.22 -10.55
N THR A 138 21.68 10.70 -11.74
CA THR A 138 22.22 11.94 -12.32
C THR A 138 21.82 13.15 -11.47
N GLU A 139 20.54 13.24 -11.08
CA GLU A 139 20.02 14.33 -10.26
C GLU A 139 20.70 14.40 -8.89
N LEU A 140 20.91 13.25 -8.24
CA LEU A 140 21.63 13.16 -6.96
C LEU A 140 23.09 13.61 -7.09
N ILE A 141 23.79 13.23 -8.15
CA ILE A 141 25.19 13.64 -8.35
C ILE A 141 25.29 15.12 -8.70
N ASN A 142 24.36 15.66 -9.48
CA ASN A 142 24.31 17.09 -9.75
C ASN A 142 24.02 17.90 -8.49
N PHE A 143 23.14 17.41 -7.61
CA PHE A 143 22.92 18.01 -6.30
C PHE A 143 24.23 18.10 -5.49
N LEU A 144 25.07 17.05 -5.47
CA LEU A 144 26.37 17.11 -4.78
C LEU A 144 27.34 18.12 -5.41
N LYS A 145 27.32 18.28 -6.74
CA LYS A 145 28.14 19.29 -7.44
C LYS A 145 27.70 20.71 -7.11
N GLU A 146 26.39 20.93 -6.94
CA GLU A 146 25.79 22.21 -6.56
C GLU A 146 26.01 22.56 -5.07
N HIS A 147 26.27 21.55 -4.24
CA HIS A 147 26.46 21.66 -2.80
C HIS A 147 27.84 21.13 -2.34
N PRO A 148 28.93 21.85 -2.65
CA PRO A 148 30.30 21.41 -2.36
C PRO A 148 30.62 21.30 -0.86
N GLU A 149 29.78 21.85 0.02
CA GLU A 149 29.85 21.67 1.47
C GLU A 149 29.49 20.25 1.92
N ILE A 150 28.75 19.49 1.08
CA ILE A 150 28.43 18.10 1.33
C ILE A 150 29.64 17.23 0.93
N PRO A 151 30.20 16.42 1.84
CA PRO A 151 31.33 15.55 1.51
C PRO A 151 31.01 14.62 0.34
N SER A 152 32.03 14.19 -0.39
CA SER A 152 31.85 13.21 -1.47
C SER A 152 31.30 11.88 -0.93
N LEU A 153 30.65 11.12 -1.82
CA LEU A 153 30.12 9.79 -1.48
C LEU A 153 31.24 8.76 -1.22
N LYS A 154 32.43 9.01 -1.75
CA LYS A 154 33.59 8.12 -1.65
C LYS A 154 33.88 7.78 -0.19
N ASP A 155 33.95 6.48 0.09
CA ASP A 155 34.23 5.89 1.42
C ASP A 155 33.24 6.23 2.55
N ARG A 156 32.24 7.07 2.26
CA ARG A 156 31.14 7.45 3.17
C ARG A 156 29.86 6.69 2.88
N VAL A 157 29.61 6.42 1.61
CA VAL A 157 28.45 5.67 1.15
C VAL A 157 28.90 4.46 0.35
N HIS A 158 28.28 3.31 0.59
CA HIS A 158 28.55 2.10 -0.17
C HIS A 158 27.28 1.38 -0.60
N LEU A 159 27.34 0.80 -1.80
CA LEU A 159 26.27 0.02 -2.39
C LEU A 159 26.69 -1.46 -2.42
N THR A 160 25.73 -2.37 -2.38
CA THR A 160 26.00 -3.80 -2.55
C THR A 160 25.38 -4.32 -3.85
N THR A 161 26.14 -5.08 -4.62
CA THR A 161 25.65 -5.81 -5.81
C THR A 161 26.18 -7.25 -5.80
N SER A 162 25.54 -8.12 -6.57
CA SER A 162 25.92 -9.53 -6.72
C SER A 162 26.59 -9.74 -8.08
N VAL A 163 27.93 -9.73 -8.13
CA VAL A 163 28.69 -9.90 -9.39
C VAL A 163 28.88 -11.38 -9.70
N LEU A 164 28.59 -11.78 -10.93
CA LEU A 164 28.82 -13.14 -11.42
C LEU A 164 30.31 -13.38 -11.62
N THR A 165 30.83 -14.41 -10.94
CA THR A 165 32.19 -14.93 -11.10
C THR A 165 32.14 -16.37 -11.59
N TRP A 166 33.29 -16.96 -11.91
CA TRP A 166 33.36 -18.38 -12.29
C TRP A 166 32.92 -19.33 -11.16
N LYS A 167 32.93 -18.90 -9.88
CA LYS A 167 32.42 -19.66 -8.72
C LYS A 167 30.95 -19.36 -8.39
N GLY A 168 30.23 -18.64 -9.26
CA GLY A 168 28.89 -18.13 -8.99
C GLY A 168 28.88 -16.68 -8.54
N PHE A 169 27.77 -16.23 -7.96
CA PHE A 169 27.62 -14.83 -7.52
C PHE A 169 28.43 -14.54 -6.27
N LYS A 170 29.19 -13.45 -6.30
CA LYS A 170 29.97 -12.92 -5.18
C LYS A 170 29.41 -11.55 -4.77
N LYS A 171 29.24 -11.34 -3.47
CA LYS A 171 28.98 -10.00 -2.90
C LYS A 171 30.11 -9.04 -3.33
N THR A 172 29.75 -7.91 -3.91
CA THR A 172 30.66 -6.82 -4.25
C THR A 172 30.18 -5.53 -3.63
N ILE A 173 31.08 -4.88 -2.88
CA ILE A 173 30.87 -3.56 -2.32
C ILE A 173 31.33 -2.51 -3.34
N ILE A 174 30.51 -1.49 -3.55
CA ILE A 174 30.80 -0.35 -4.41
C ILE A 174 30.89 0.89 -3.51
N ASN A 175 32.09 1.37 -3.24
CA ASN A 175 32.36 2.55 -2.40
C ASN A 175 33.16 3.65 -3.11
N GLN A 176 33.67 3.38 -4.32
CA GLN A 176 34.32 4.35 -5.20
C GLN A 176 33.27 5.04 -6.08
N LEU A 177 32.40 5.82 -5.44
CA LEU A 177 31.29 6.55 -6.07
C LEU A 177 31.73 7.98 -6.44
N GLU A 178 32.77 8.09 -7.25
CA GLU A 178 33.41 9.38 -7.58
C GLU A 178 32.74 10.10 -8.74
N THR A 179 32.32 9.33 -9.75
CA THR A 179 31.72 9.87 -10.96
C THR A 179 30.22 9.58 -11.03
N GLU A 180 29.52 10.36 -11.86
CA GLU A 180 28.11 10.11 -12.18
C GLU A 180 27.92 8.71 -12.75
N GLU A 181 28.85 8.25 -13.59
CA GLU A 181 28.80 6.93 -14.21
C GLU A 181 29.02 5.82 -13.18
N ASP A 182 29.99 5.96 -12.27
CA ASP A 182 30.22 4.98 -11.19
C ASP A 182 28.98 4.81 -10.32
N PHE A 183 28.32 5.92 -9.96
CA PHE A 183 27.11 5.87 -9.16
C PHE A 183 25.93 5.29 -9.92
N ARG A 184 25.69 5.74 -11.15
CA ARG A 184 24.62 5.22 -12.01
C ARG A 184 24.75 3.72 -12.25
N GLU A 185 25.93 3.25 -12.68
CA GLU A 185 26.17 1.82 -12.89
C GLU A 185 26.00 1.02 -11.58
N GLY A 186 26.53 1.54 -10.47
CA GLY A 186 26.42 0.89 -9.18
C GLY A 186 24.98 0.79 -8.68
N ALA A 187 24.18 1.85 -8.84
CA ALA A 187 22.77 1.88 -8.48
C ALA A 187 21.95 0.92 -9.34
N LEU A 188 22.15 0.93 -10.66
CA LEU A 188 21.49 0.00 -11.59
C LEU A 188 21.83 -1.46 -11.27
N ALA A 189 23.10 -1.75 -11.02
CA ALA A 189 23.54 -3.09 -10.65
C ALA A 189 23.00 -3.54 -9.29
N SER A 190 22.93 -2.63 -8.31
CA SER A 190 22.40 -2.94 -6.98
C SER A 190 20.89 -3.18 -6.97
N CYS A 191 20.14 -2.51 -7.85
CA CYS A 191 18.69 -2.69 -8.03
C CYS A 191 18.33 -3.77 -9.06
N GLY A 192 19.34 -4.47 -9.62
CA GLY A 192 19.30 -5.37 -10.76
C GLY A 192 18.37 -6.60 -10.66
N ILE A 193 17.06 -6.42 -10.54
CA ILE A 193 16.09 -7.52 -10.49
C ILE A 193 15.91 -8.12 -11.90
N PRO A 194 16.13 -9.45 -12.08
CA PRO A 194 16.04 -10.10 -13.38
C PRO A 194 14.72 -9.81 -14.11
N PHE A 195 14.84 -9.48 -15.40
CA PHE A 195 13.75 -9.16 -16.35
C PHE A 195 12.88 -7.93 -16.02
N LEU A 196 12.93 -7.41 -14.79
CA LEU A 196 12.09 -6.30 -14.36
C LEU A 196 12.68 -4.94 -14.72
N LEU A 197 14.00 -4.76 -14.64
CA LEU A 197 14.62 -3.45 -14.93
C LEU A 197 14.69 -3.10 -16.41
N ASN A 198 15.18 -4.03 -17.24
CA ASN A 198 15.48 -3.76 -18.65
C ASN A 198 15.24 -4.96 -19.56
N LYS A 199 14.35 -5.88 -19.16
CA LYS A 199 14.07 -7.16 -19.85
C LYS A 199 15.30 -8.08 -20.01
N GLN A 200 16.44 -7.74 -19.43
CA GLN A 200 17.60 -8.62 -19.37
C GLN A 200 17.63 -9.33 -18.02
N PHE A 201 18.20 -10.54 -18.00
CA PHE A 201 18.38 -11.27 -16.75
C PHE A 201 19.46 -10.61 -15.89
N PHE A 202 20.55 -10.14 -16.50
CA PHE A 202 21.72 -9.55 -15.83
C PHE A 202 21.89 -8.08 -16.18
N GLN A 203 22.42 -7.30 -15.23
CA GLN A 203 22.97 -5.97 -15.48
C GLN A 203 24.48 -6.04 -15.73
N LYS A 204 25.07 -4.98 -16.29
CA LYS A 204 26.52 -4.82 -16.35
C LYS A 204 26.98 -3.81 -15.31
N TYR A 205 28.04 -4.17 -14.59
CA TYR A 205 28.78 -3.27 -13.70
C TYR A 205 30.27 -3.39 -14.04
N LYS A 206 30.90 -2.30 -14.51
CA LYS A 206 32.31 -2.28 -14.94
C LYS A 206 32.66 -3.46 -15.87
N GLY A 207 31.79 -3.71 -16.84
CA GLY A 207 31.92 -4.78 -17.84
C GLY A 207 31.63 -6.21 -17.35
N LYS A 208 31.29 -6.41 -16.07
CA LYS A 208 30.95 -7.73 -15.50
C LYS A 208 29.44 -7.87 -15.33
N TRP A 209 28.93 -9.09 -15.45
CA TRP A 209 27.53 -9.39 -15.19
C TRP A 209 27.22 -9.29 -13.69
N ALA A 210 26.14 -8.60 -13.35
CA ALA A 210 25.72 -8.34 -11.98
C ALA A 210 24.20 -8.45 -11.83
N LEU A 211 23.75 -8.68 -10.60
CA LEU A 211 22.35 -8.69 -10.18
C LEU A 211 22.16 -7.89 -8.88
N ASP A 212 20.90 -7.74 -8.47
CA ASP A 212 20.54 -7.14 -7.20
C ASP A 212 21.39 -7.67 -6.03
N GLY A 213 21.88 -6.75 -5.19
CA GLY A 213 22.78 -7.09 -4.09
C GLY A 213 22.14 -8.02 -3.05
N GLY A 214 20.80 -8.00 -2.94
CA GLY A 214 20.03 -8.81 -2.01
C GLY A 214 20.17 -10.32 -2.28
N ILE A 215 20.61 -10.72 -3.47
CA ILE A 215 20.86 -12.14 -3.80
C ILE A 215 22.03 -12.71 -3.00
N THR A 216 23.10 -11.94 -2.80
CA THR A 216 24.30 -12.42 -2.09
C THR A 216 24.42 -11.87 -0.67
N SER A 217 23.80 -10.71 -0.38
CA SER A 217 23.89 -10.08 0.93
C SER A 217 22.75 -9.10 1.14
N ALA A 218 21.74 -9.50 1.93
CA ALA A 218 20.63 -8.63 2.25
C ALA A 218 20.97 -7.52 3.27
N ILE A 219 22.00 -7.73 4.10
CA ILE A 219 22.59 -6.70 4.95
C ILE A 219 23.83 -6.16 4.22
N PRO A 220 23.83 -4.89 3.77
CA PRO A 220 24.89 -4.35 2.92
C PRO A 220 26.12 -3.90 3.71
N ASN A 221 26.61 -4.66 4.70
CA ASN A 221 27.79 -4.22 5.48
C ASN A 221 29.08 -4.29 4.64
N GLN A 222 29.94 -3.27 4.74
CA GLN A 222 31.26 -3.26 4.13
C GLN A 222 32.30 -3.94 5.02
N PHE A 223 32.26 -3.64 6.32
CA PHE A 223 33.26 -4.10 7.28
C PHE A 223 32.70 -5.24 8.13
N GLU A 224 33.51 -6.24 8.44
CA GLU A 224 33.04 -7.40 9.21
C GLU A 224 32.88 -7.04 10.69
N ASN A 225 33.85 -6.32 11.26
CA ASN A 225 33.93 -6.10 12.71
C ASN A 225 33.38 -4.74 13.19
N SER A 226 32.94 -3.88 12.28
CA SER A 226 32.27 -2.61 12.58
C SER A 226 31.02 -2.76 13.44
N GLN A 227 30.63 -1.69 14.13
CA GLN A 227 29.33 -1.58 14.77
C GLN A 227 28.29 -1.22 13.71
N LYS A 228 27.15 -1.92 13.69
CA LYS A 228 26.16 -1.78 12.61
C LYS A 228 24.76 -1.60 13.17
N ILE A 229 24.01 -0.70 12.55
CA ILE A 229 22.55 -0.59 12.74
C ILE A 229 21.92 -0.84 11.38
N PHE A 230 21.05 -1.84 11.29
CA PHE A 230 20.36 -2.20 10.05
C PHE A 230 18.88 -1.84 10.12
N LEU A 231 18.45 -0.92 9.27
CA LEU A 231 17.06 -0.53 9.10
C LEU A 231 16.40 -1.46 8.08
N ASN A 232 15.58 -2.38 8.57
CA ASN A 232 14.92 -3.38 7.74
C ASN A 232 13.44 -3.03 7.49
N VAL A 233 13.12 -2.69 6.24
CA VAL A 233 11.73 -2.50 5.79
C VAL A 233 11.09 -3.82 5.36
N SER A 234 11.89 -4.78 4.88
CA SER A 234 11.38 -6.06 4.36
C SER A 234 10.65 -6.87 5.43
N PRO A 235 9.56 -7.61 5.10
CA PRO A 235 8.79 -8.36 6.09
C PRO A 235 9.65 -9.39 6.86
N GLN A 236 9.34 -9.63 8.14
CA GLN A 236 10.08 -10.58 8.98
C GLN A 236 10.19 -12.00 8.40
N SER A 237 9.23 -12.41 7.56
CA SER A 237 9.29 -13.70 6.87
C SER A 237 10.46 -13.82 5.90
N PHE A 238 10.91 -12.71 5.29
CA PHE A 238 12.07 -12.70 4.40
C PHE A 238 13.39 -12.87 5.17
N VAL A 239 13.44 -12.40 6.42
CA VAL A 239 14.61 -12.55 7.31
C VAL A 239 14.86 -14.01 7.68
N LYS A 240 13.87 -14.90 7.52
CA LYS A 240 13.99 -16.35 7.76
C LYS A 240 14.52 -17.14 6.55
N ILE A 241 14.80 -16.49 5.43
CA ILE A 241 15.38 -17.17 4.27
C ILE A 241 16.86 -17.45 4.59
N PRO A 242 17.41 -18.66 4.30
CA PRO A 242 18.78 -19.04 4.69
C PRO A 242 19.89 -18.05 4.32
N PHE A 243 19.71 -17.27 3.24
CA PHE A 243 20.65 -16.20 2.87
C PHE A 243 20.72 -15.03 3.87
N PHE A 244 19.67 -14.80 4.66
CA PHE A 244 19.62 -13.85 5.78
C PHE A 244 20.09 -14.46 7.11
N GLU A 245 20.17 -15.79 7.22
CA GLU A 245 20.52 -16.47 8.48
C GLU A 245 22.00 -16.34 8.85
N LYS A 246 22.87 -15.95 7.90
CA LYS A 246 24.27 -15.67 8.24
C LYS A 246 24.33 -14.43 9.14
N GLN A 247 24.38 -14.66 10.44
CA GLN A 247 24.40 -13.61 11.45
C GLN A 247 25.57 -12.67 11.20
N VAL A 248 25.25 -11.42 10.88
CA VAL A 248 26.25 -10.35 10.74
C VAL A 248 26.67 -9.94 12.14
N LYS A 249 27.98 -9.97 12.41
CA LYS A 249 28.55 -9.57 13.71
C LYS A 249 28.24 -8.10 14.00
N ASN A 250 28.00 -7.82 15.29
CA ASN A 250 27.82 -6.48 15.83
C ASN A 250 26.70 -5.67 15.12
N CYS A 251 25.58 -6.32 14.78
CA CYS A 251 24.49 -5.72 14.04
C CYS A 251 23.20 -5.65 14.86
N ASP A 252 22.76 -4.45 15.21
CA ASP A 252 21.43 -4.19 15.78
C ASP A 252 20.43 -3.98 14.63
N ILE A 253 19.39 -4.82 14.58
CA ILE A 253 18.36 -4.76 13.53
C ILE A 253 17.13 -4.01 14.03
N ILE A 254 16.79 -2.90 13.37
CA ILE A 254 15.54 -2.17 13.56
C ILE A 254 14.57 -2.62 12.49
N GLN A 255 13.63 -3.49 12.87
CA GLN A 255 12.55 -3.94 12.00
C GLN A 255 11.48 -2.85 11.89
N MET A 256 11.55 -2.05 10.84
CA MET A 256 10.70 -0.86 10.65
C MET A 256 9.21 -1.21 10.56
N THR A 257 8.90 -2.38 10.03
CA THR A 257 7.52 -2.90 9.90
C THR A 257 7.04 -3.72 11.09
N LYS A 258 7.82 -3.81 12.18
CA LYS A 258 7.41 -4.53 13.40
C LYS A 258 6.16 -3.91 14.00
N ASN A 259 5.21 -4.75 14.41
CA ASN A 259 3.93 -4.34 15.00
C ASN A 259 3.10 -3.40 14.12
N THR A 260 3.37 -3.39 12.81
CA THR A 260 2.55 -2.66 11.84
C THR A 260 1.53 -3.63 11.23
N THR A 261 0.35 -3.12 10.91
CA THR A 261 -0.60 -3.84 10.03
C THR A 261 -0.22 -3.68 8.56
N LEU A 262 0.94 -3.08 8.27
CA LEU A 262 1.37 -2.82 6.90
C LEU A 262 1.67 -4.14 6.22
N LYS A 263 1.03 -4.37 5.08
CA LYS A 263 1.37 -5.47 4.18
C LYS A 263 1.79 -4.84 2.87
N PHE A 264 3.07 -4.99 2.52
CA PHE A 264 3.52 -4.59 1.20
C PHE A 264 2.77 -5.42 0.15
N PRO A 265 2.33 -4.79 -0.95
CA PRO A 265 1.75 -5.50 -2.08
C PRO A 265 2.68 -6.62 -2.56
N ARG A 266 2.12 -7.77 -2.91
CA ARG A 266 2.92 -8.94 -3.36
C ARG A 266 3.70 -8.67 -4.63
N ASP A 267 3.17 -7.80 -5.48
CA ASP A 267 3.79 -7.35 -6.71
C ASP A 267 4.90 -6.33 -6.46
N TYR A 268 5.15 -5.86 -5.22
CA TYR A 268 6.24 -4.93 -4.85
C TYR A 268 6.28 -3.59 -5.64
N PHE A 269 5.31 -3.36 -6.52
CA PHE A 269 5.31 -2.36 -7.58
C PHE A 269 3.97 -1.59 -7.64
N ILE A 270 3.35 -1.30 -6.50
CA ILE A 270 2.30 -0.28 -6.47
C ILE A 270 2.96 1.08 -6.56
N TRP A 271 3.16 1.53 -7.79
CA TRP A 271 3.66 2.85 -8.13
C TRP A 271 2.48 3.83 -8.19
N ASP A 272 1.82 4.10 -7.07
CA ASP A 272 0.82 5.18 -6.98
C ASP A 272 1.36 6.28 -6.07
N GLU A 273 1.27 7.52 -6.50
CA GLU A 273 1.82 8.66 -5.75
C GLU A 273 1.06 8.91 -4.44
N ASN A 274 -0.26 8.67 -4.40
CA ASN A 274 -1.05 8.87 -3.19
C ASN A 274 -0.73 7.80 -2.17
N TRP A 275 -0.58 6.55 -2.61
CA TRP A 275 -0.10 5.46 -1.77
C TRP A 275 1.32 5.74 -1.26
N ALA A 276 2.21 6.28 -2.09
CA ALA A 276 3.53 6.69 -1.64
C ALA A 276 3.45 7.76 -0.55
N ASP A 277 2.56 8.76 -0.69
CA ASP A 277 2.35 9.82 0.32
C ASP A 277 1.86 9.21 1.64
N GLU A 278 0.86 8.31 1.60
CA GLU A 278 0.38 7.57 2.77
C GLU A 278 1.49 6.71 3.40
N MET A 279 2.35 6.09 2.59
CA MET A 279 3.46 5.29 3.09
C MET A 279 4.55 6.14 3.73
N PHE A 280 4.84 7.32 3.18
CA PHE A 280 5.77 8.27 3.78
C PHE A 280 5.29 8.70 5.17
N GLU A 281 4.05 9.18 5.27
CA GLU A 281 3.44 9.56 6.56
C GLU A 281 3.47 8.38 7.54
N TYR A 282 3.06 7.20 7.08
CA TYR A 282 3.01 6.03 7.94
C TYR A 282 4.41 5.58 8.40
N GLY A 283 5.41 5.67 7.53
CA GLY A 283 6.81 5.42 7.87
C GLY A 283 7.30 6.36 8.97
N TYR A 284 6.96 7.64 8.85
CA TYR A 284 7.30 8.66 9.85
C TYR A 284 6.69 8.35 11.22
N GLU A 285 5.38 8.13 11.26
CA GLU A 285 4.67 7.75 12.50
C GLU A 285 5.29 6.51 13.17
N ARG A 286 5.74 5.54 12.36
CA ARG A 286 6.39 4.33 12.87
C ARG A 286 7.79 4.58 13.40
N GLY A 287 8.55 5.48 12.80
CA GLY A 287 9.82 5.92 13.37
C GLY A 287 9.63 6.56 14.74
N ILE A 288 8.64 7.45 14.87
CA ILE A 288 8.28 8.07 16.15
C ILE A 288 7.83 7.01 17.19
N ALA A 289 6.96 6.07 16.79
CA ALA A 289 6.50 5.00 17.67
C ALA A 289 7.61 4.03 18.10
N GLN A 290 8.72 3.95 17.35
CA GLN A 290 9.89 3.13 17.68
C GLN A 290 11.04 3.94 18.30
N LYS A 291 10.79 5.16 18.77
CA LYS A 291 11.81 6.06 19.33
C LYS A 291 12.74 5.40 20.35
N GLU A 292 12.19 4.65 21.32
CA GLU A 292 13.00 3.98 22.34
C GLU A 292 13.91 2.89 21.76
N GLN A 293 13.42 2.12 20.80
CA GLN A 293 14.20 1.09 20.12
C GLN A 293 15.34 1.72 19.29
N ILE A 294 15.04 2.83 18.61
CA ILE A 294 16.01 3.64 17.87
C ILE A 294 17.10 4.12 18.82
N LEU A 295 16.74 4.84 19.89
CA LEU A 295 17.70 5.36 20.86
C LEU A 295 18.57 4.25 21.45
N LYS A 296 17.96 3.12 21.84
CA LYS A 296 18.70 1.96 22.38
C LYS A 296 19.74 1.40 21.38
N ALA A 297 19.42 1.34 20.09
CA ALA A 297 20.36 0.86 19.08
C ALA A 297 21.56 1.81 18.93
N PHE A 298 21.34 3.12 18.97
CA PHE A 298 22.39 4.13 18.86
C PHE A 298 23.20 4.30 20.17
N SER A 299 22.60 4.08 21.34
CA SER A 299 23.34 4.14 22.62
C SER A 299 24.34 2.98 22.78
N LYS A 300 24.05 1.80 22.24
CA LYS A 300 25.00 0.66 22.30
C LYS A 300 26.27 0.90 21.50
N THR A 301 26.20 1.75 20.47
CA THR A 301 27.36 2.12 19.66
C THR A 301 28.25 3.15 20.35
N ASP A 302 27.75 3.80 21.40
CA ASP A 302 28.52 4.71 22.21
C ASP A 302 28.94 4.02 23.51
N ASN A 303 30.21 3.59 23.58
CA ASN A 303 30.82 3.15 24.85
C ASN A 303 31.02 4.32 25.85
N THR A 304 30.31 5.44 25.70
CA THR A 304 30.44 6.64 26.53
C THR A 304 29.08 7.09 27.06
N GLN A 305 29.00 7.17 28.39
CA GLN A 305 27.85 7.61 29.17
C GLN A 305 27.56 9.09 28.89
N ASN A 306 26.51 9.40 28.14
CA ASN A 306 25.88 10.73 28.22
C ASN A 306 24.41 10.67 27.72
N SER A 307 23.51 10.24 28.60
CA SER A 307 22.06 10.16 28.35
C SER A 307 21.34 11.50 28.47
N ASP A 308 21.93 12.48 29.15
CA ASP A 308 21.17 13.61 29.71
C ASP A 308 21.04 14.80 28.73
N GLU A 309 21.95 14.94 27.77
CA GLU A 309 21.86 15.98 26.72
C GLU A 309 20.80 15.66 25.65
N ILE A 310 20.63 14.37 25.33
CA ILE A 310 19.63 13.91 24.35
C ILE A 310 18.21 14.23 24.84
N GLN A 311 17.97 14.21 26.15
CA GLN A 311 16.65 14.52 26.72
C GLN A 311 16.26 16.00 26.60
N LYS A 312 17.23 16.94 26.63
CA LYS A 312 16.94 18.39 26.56
C LYS A 312 16.58 18.88 25.15
N ILE A 313 17.20 18.34 24.11
CA ILE A 313 16.92 18.73 22.70
C ILE A 313 15.49 18.32 22.29
N ASN A 314 15.03 17.18 22.80
CA ASN A 314 13.74 16.56 22.48
C ASN A 314 12.50 17.39 22.86
N ASN A 315 12.57 18.20 23.91
CA ASN A 315 11.43 19.02 24.35
C ASN A 315 11.23 20.29 23.51
N SER A 316 12.23 20.72 22.73
CA SER A 316 12.14 21.93 21.90
C SER A 316 11.51 21.68 20.52
N ILE A 317 11.70 20.48 19.95
CA ILE A 317 11.24 20.13 18.59
C ILE A 317 9.73 19.87 18.57
N TYR A 318 9.18 19.28 19.63
CA TYR A 318 7.75 18.94 19.73
C TYR A 318 6.83 20.17 19.68
N ASN A 319 7.31 21.35 20.13
CA ASN A 319 6.52 22.57 20.15
C ASN A 319 6.54 23.36 18.82
N LYS A 320 7.40 22.99 17.84
CA LYS A 320 7.56 23.75 16.59
C LYS A 320 6.79 23.18 15.39
N GLN A 321 6.25 21.96 15.48
CA GLN A 321 5.65 21.24 14.35
C GLN A 321 4.12 21.39 14.20
N VAL A 322 3.44 22.13 15.08
CA VAL A 322 1.97 22.34 14.99
C VAL A 322 1.58 23.41 13.94
N CYS A 323 2.52 24.07 13.26
CA CYS A 323 2.24 25.27 12.46
C CYS A 323 2.34 25.17 10.93
N ASN A 324 2.63 24.02 10.33
CA ASN A 324 2.71 23.90 8.86
C ASN A 324 1.66 22.93 8.32
N GLN A 325 0.44 23.43 8.06
CA GLN A 325 -0.53 22.74 7.22
C GLN A 325 -0.56 23.36 5.82
N THR A 326 -0.63 22.47 4.84
CA THR A 326 -0.68 22.68 3.39
C THR A 326 -1.79 23.64 2.96
N LYS A 327 -1.45 24.63 2.12
CA LYS A 327 -2.42 25.47 1.41
C LYS A 327 -3.23 24.63 0.42
N TYR A 328 -4.53 24.54 0.63
CA TYR A 328 -5.49 24.07 -0.36
C TYR A 328 -5.89 25.23 -1.28
N ASP A 329 -6.17 24.94 -2.56
CA ASP A 329 -6.71 25.91 -3.52
C ASP A 329 -8.12 26.35 -3.06
N ASP A 330 -8.32 27.66 -2.91
CA ASP A 330 -9.53 28.27 -2.33
C ASP A 330 -10.85 27.93 -3.07
N LYS A 331 -10.77 27.37 -4.29
CA LYS A 331 -11.94 27.04 -5.11
C LYS A 331 -12.63 25.71 -4.76
N ASP A 332 -12.00 24.82 -3.98
CA ASP A 332 -12.60 23.55 -3.56
C ASP A 332 -13.12 23.55 -2.11
N ILE A 333 -12.89 24.61 -1.33
CA ILE A 333 -13.19 24.65 0.10
C ILE A 333 -14.71 24.60 0.39
N ASN A 334 -15.53 25.23 -0.45
CA ASN A 334 -16.98 25.26 -0.23
C ASN A 334 -17.65 23.90 -0.50
N ASN A 335 -17.19 23.13 -1.50
CA ASN A 335 -17.72 21.78 -1.76
C ASN A 335 -17.23 20.75 -0.74
N LEU A 336 -16.08 20.98 -0.12
CA LEU A 336 -15.53 20.09 0.91
C LEU A 336 -16.31 20.17 2.22
N GLN A 337 -16.85 21.33 2.57
CA GLN A 337 -17.61 21.53 3.80
C GLN A 337 -18.86 20.64 3.84
N ASP A 338 -19.57 20.53 2.72
CA ASP A 338 -20.77 19.69 2.59
C ASP A 338 -20.44 18.19 2.74
N GLU A 339 -19.26 17.74 2.31
CA GLU A 339 -18.90 16.31 2.43
C GLU A 339 -18.60 15.87 3.87
N PHE A 340 -18.12 16.77 4.74
CA PHE A 340 -17.76 16.41 6.13
C PHE A 340 -18.97 16.16 7.02
N GLU A 341 -20.13 16.70 6.65
CA GLU A 341 -21.38 16.51 7.39
C GLU A 341 -22.11 15.23 7.00
N ILE A 342 -21.76 14.65 5.84
CA ILE A 342 -22.41 13.46 5.33
C ILE A 342 -21.97 12.23 6.12
N LYS A 343 -22.95 11.43 6.54
CA LYS A 343 -22.77 10.10 7.13
C LYS A 343 -23.20 9.04 6.13
N GLU A 344 -22.40 7.99 6.00
CA GLU A 344 -22.68 6.85 5.13
C GLU A 344 -22.70 5.55 5.93
N LEU A 345 -23.74 4.73 5.73
CA LEU A 345 -23.80 3.35 6.18
C LEU A 345 -23.70 2.43 4.97
N LEU A 346 -22.62 1.65 4.92
CA LEU A 346 -22.16 0.96 3.74
C LEU A 346 -22.22 -0.56 3.94
N PHE A 347 -22.72 -1.28 2.94
CA PHE A 347 -22.95 -2.72 2.97
C PHE A 347 -22.03 -3.45 1.98
N SER A 348 -21.26 -4.41 2.50
CA SER A 348 -20.38 -5.24 1.69
C SER A 348 -21.13 -6.21 0.77
N GLY A 349 -20.46 -6.64 -0.29
CA GLY A 349 -20.88 -7.78 -1.11
C GLY A 349 -20.63 -9.12 -0.40
N GLY A 350 -21.08 -10.22 -1.00
CA GLY A 350 -20.83 -11.56 -0.44
C GLY A 350 -21.78 -12.66 -0.89
N GLY A 351 -22.55 -12.47 -1.97
CA GLY A 351 -23.54 -13.43 -2.45
C GLY A 351 -24.51 -13.83 -1.33
N GLY A 352 -24.48 -15.10 -0.92
CA GLY A 352 -25.32 -15.66 0.14
C GLY A 352 -25.10 -15.06 1.52
N GLY A 353 -23.98 -14.33 1.70
CA GLY A 353 -23.76 -13.51 2.88
C GLY A 353 -24.89 -12.50 3.15
N ILE A 354 -25.69 -12.12 2.15
CA ILE A 354 -26.82 -11.19 2.33
C ILE A 354 -27.81 -11.66 3.41
N VAL A 355 -28.03 -12.97 3.54
CA VAL A 355 -28.97 -13.52 4.54
C VAL A 355 -28.50 -13.23 5.96
N TYR A 356 -27.22 -13.48 6.21
CA TYR A 356 -26.57 -13.15 7.48
C TYR A 356 -26.50 -11.64 7.69
N GLN A 357 -26.21 -10.87 6.63
CA GLN A 357 -26.18 -9.42 6.71
C GLN A 357 -27.55 -8.83 7.06
N ALA A 358 -28.64 -9.37 6.53
CA ALA A 358 -30.00 -8.94 6.84
C ALA A 358 -30.31 -9.13 8.32
N GLY A 359 -30.03 -10.31 8.88
CA GLY A 359 -30.22 -10.56 10.32
C GLY A 359 -29.42 -9.61 11.20
N PHE A 360 -28.13 -9.40 10.88
CA PHE A 360 -27.30 -8.45 11.63
C PHE A 360 -27.81 -7.01 11.50
N THR A 361 -28.28 -6.63 10.31
CA THR A 361 -28.86 -5.29 10.07
C THR A 361 -30.15 -5.11 10.86
N HIS A 362 -30.96 -6.16 11.00
CA HIS A 362 -32.14 -6.15 11.88
C HIS A 362 -31.75 -5.80 13.33
N ALA A 363 -30.72 -6.47 13.87
CA ALA A 363 -30.20 -6.16 15.20
C ALA A 363 -29.64 -4.73 15.28
N LEU A 364 -28.88 -4.29 14.28
CA LEU A 364 -28.32 -2.93 14.24
C LEU A 364 -29.41 -1.85 14.28
N ILE A 365 -30.50 -2.03 13.53
CA ILE A 365 -31.65 -1.11 13.53
C ILE A 365 -32.31 -1.06 14.90
N GLN A 366 -32.44 -2.19 15.60
CA GLN A 366 -32.98 -2.22 16.97
C GLN A 366 -32.04 -1.55 17.98
N ILE A 367 -30.73 -1.72 17.83
CA ILE A 367 -29.71 -1.17 18.74
C ILE A 367 -29.60 0.36 18.59
N ILE A 368 -29.51 0.85 17.36
CA ILE A 368 -29.26 2.27 17.07
C ILE A 368 -30.56 3.08 16.94
N GLY A 369 -31.64 2.45 16.50
CA GLY A 369 -32.94 3.08 16.27
C GLY A 369 -33.06 3.74 14.89
N LYS A 370 -34.26 3.66 14.30
CA LYS A 370 -34.57 4.20 12.97
C LYS A 370 -34.23 5.70 12.85
N ASN A 371 -34.57 6.51 13.85
CA ASN A 371 -34.38 7.97 13.80
C ASN A 371 -32.91 8.37 13.61
N LYS A 372 -32.00 7.71 14.32
CA LYS A 372 -30.56 7.99 14.18
C LYS A 372 -30.03 7.54 12.81
N LEU A 373 -30.55 6.43 12.29
CA LEU A 373 -30.14 5.90 10.99
C LEU A 373 -30.66 6.71 9.79
N LYS A 374 -31.73 7.50 9.96
CA LYS A 374 -32.20 8.46 8.93
C LYS A 374 -31.18 9.54 8.59
N GLU A 375 -30.19 9.79 9.46
CA GLU A 375 -29.08 10.70 9.19
C GLU A 375 -28.06 10.14 8.19
N TYR A 376 -28.16 8.86 7.82
CA TYR A 376 -27.16 8.16 7.00
C TYR A 376 -27.66 7.95 5.58
N LYS A 377 -26.79 8.26 4.61
CA LYS A 377 -26.92 7.77 3.23
C LYS A 377 -26.50 6.31 3.18
N LEU A 378 -27.19 5.49 2.40
CA LEU A 378 -26.97 4.05 2.36
C LEU A 378 -26.25 3.66 1.08
N GLY A 379 -25.19 2.87 1.20
CA GLY A 379 -24.38 2.47 0.05
C GLY A 379 -24.17 0.97 -0.01
N GLY A 380 -24.24 0.37 -1.18
CA GLY A 380 -24.05 -1.06 -1.34
C GLY A 380 -23.19 -1.45 -2.53
N VAL A 381 -22.63 -2.66 -2.44
CA VAL A 381 -21.95 -3.34 -3.54
C VAL A 381 -22.39 -4.80 -3.61
N SER A 382 -22.57 -5.33 -4.83
CA SER A 382 -23.08 -6.68 -5.06
C SER A 382 -24.40 -6.89 -4.32
N CYS A 383 -24.58 -8.00 -3.60
CA CYS A 383 -25.77 -8.23 -2.79
C CYS A 383 -25.99 -7.17 -1.68
N GLY A 384 -24.94 -6.45 -1.26
CA GLY A 384 -25.06 -5.30 -0.36
C GLY A 384 -25.84 -4.13 -0.97
N SER A 385 -25.90 -4.02 -2.31
CA SER A 385 -26.72 -3.04 -3.03
C SER A 385 -28.21 -3.26 -2.76
N ILE A 386 -28.67 -4.52 -2.80
CA ILE A 386 -30.05 -4.88 -2.49
C ILE A 386 -30.35 -4.59 -1.02
N LEU A 387 -29.45 -4.98 -0.11
CA LEU A 387 -29.63 -4.76 1.33
C LEU A 387 -29.65 -3.27 1.70
N SER A 388 -28.89 -2.42 1.00
CA SER A 388 -28.92 -0.97 1.22
C SER A 388 -30.30 -0.37 0.93
N VAL A 389 -30.99 -0.86 -0.11
CA VAL A 389 -32.35 -0.44 -0.46
C VAL A 389 -33.38 -0.97 0.54
N ILE A 390 -33.30 -2.25 0.91
CA ILE A 390 -34.18 -2.82 1.95
C ILE A 390 -34.03 -2.03 3.26
N SER A 391 -32.80 -1.73 3.64
CA SER A 391 -32.51 -0.95 4.86
C SER A 391 -33.11 0.46 4.77
N HIS A 392 -33.02 1.12 3.61
CA HIS A 392 -33.65 2.43 3.37
C HIS A 392 -35.16 2.38 3.63
N MET A 393 -35.83 1.34 3.14
CA MET A 393 -37.27 1.15 3.33
C MET A 393 -37.60 0.91 4.80
N VAL A 394 -36.92 -0.04 5.46
CA VAL A 394 -37.14 -0.37 6.88
C VAL A 394 -36.92 0.83 7.79
N ILE A 395 -35.88 1.65 7.53
CA ILE A 395 -35.56 2.83 8.34
C ILE A 395 -36.64 3.91 8.19
N ASN A 396 -37.25 4.05 7.02
CA ASN A 396 -38.15 5.17 6.73
C ASN A 396 -39.65 4.83 6.88
N VAL A 397 -40.04 3.58 6.68
CA VAL A 397 -41.43 3.14 6.82
C VAL A 397 -41.91 3.28 8.26
N GLN A 398 -43.10 3.86 8.43
CA GLN A 398 -43.68 4.14 9.75
C GLN A 398 -44.36 2.91 10.36
N ASP A 399 -44.99 2.08 9.52
CA ASP A 399 -45.68 0.88 9.99
C ASP A 399 -44.65 -0.14 10.54
N PRO A 400 -44.78 -0.54 11.82
CA PRO A 400 -43.85 -1.46 12.47
C PRO A 400 -43.88 -2.88 11.89
N ASN A 401 -44.91 -3.25 11.12
CA ASN A 401 -45.00 -4.56 10.47
C ASN A 401 -43.99 -4.71 9.31
N TYR A 402 -43.45 -3.61 8.78
CA TYR A 402 -42.45 -3.62 7.71
C TYR A 402 -41.04 -3.44 8.27
N ASP A 403 -40.55 -4.48 8.93
CA ASP A 403 -39.18 -4.55 9.43
C ASP A 403 -38.27 -5.41 8.54
N MET A 404 -37.03 -5.60 8.98
CA MET A 404 -36.07 -6.43 8.23
C MET A 404 -36.47 -7.92 8.21
N GLU A 405 -37.23 -8.40 9.20
CA GLU A 405 -37.75 -9.78 9.20
C GLU A 405 -38.85 -9.95 8.15
N TYR A 406 -39.71 -8.95 7.96
CA TYR A 406 -40.68 -8.93 6.85
C TYR A 406 -39.97 -9.07 5.51
N PHE A 407 -39.01 -8.21 5.18
CA PHE A 407 -38.29 -8.27 3.90
C PHE A 407 -37.42 -9.52 3.76
N TYR A 408 -36.90 -10.05 4.88
CA TYR A 408 -36.25 -11.34 4.87
C TYR A 408 -37.22 -12.44 4.42
N ASN A 409 -38.40 -12.53 5.03
CA ASN A 409 -39.37 -13.59 4.73
C ASN A 409 -39.98 -13.46 3.33
N THR A 410 -40.33 -12.25 2.90
CA THR A 410 -41.05 -12.02 1.64
C THR A 410 -40.12 -11.98 0.42
N LEU A 411 -38.88 -11.53 0.59
CA LEU A 411 -37.95 -11.30 -0.52
C LEU A 411 -36.73 -12.22 -0.47
N ILE A 412 -35.90 -12.10 0.58
CA ILE A 412 -34.59 -12.77 0.63
C ILE A 412 -34.75 -14.28 0.72
N LYS A 413 -35.56 -14.75 1.65
CA LYS A 413 -35.85 -16.18 1.89
C LYS A 413 -36.52 -16.81 0.68
N LYS A 414 -37.48 -16.11 0.07
CA LYS A 414 -38.15 -16.54 -1.18
C LYS A 414 -37.14 -16.72 -2.31
N THR A 415 -36.25 -15.73 -2.50
CA THR A 415 -35.15 -15.78 -3.49
C THR A 415 -34.25 -16.99 -3.29
N VAL A 416 -33.85 -17.24 -2.04
CA VAL A 416 -33.04 -18.42 -1.69
C VAL A 416 -33.76 -19.70 -2.12
N ASN A 417 -35.03 -19.85 -1.73
CA ASN A 417 -35.83 -21.04 -2.02
C ASN A 417 -36.10 -21.24 -3.52
N GLU A 418 -36.20 -20.16 -4.30
CA GLU A 418 -36.34 -20.23 -5.76
C GLU A 418 -35.03 -20.68 -6.41
N LEU A 419 -33.90 -20.04 -6.06
CA LEU A 419 -32.59 -20.39 -6.63
C LEU A 419 -32.13 -21.79 -6.22
N SER A 420 -32.52 -22.27 -5.03
CA SER A 420 -32.15 -23.60 -4.54
C SER A 420 -32.80 -24.75 -5.30
N LYS A 421 -33.94 -24.50 -5.96
CA LYS A 421 -34.67 -25.49 -6.76
C LYS A 421 -34.09 -25.67 -8.16
N GLU A 422 -33.22 -24.76 -8.58
CA GLU A 422 -32.68 -24.72 -9.94
C GLU A 422 -31.37 -25.50 -10.08
N LYS A 423 -31.13 -26.06 -11.27
CA LYS A 423 -29.84 -26.72 -11.60
C LYS A 423 -28.69 -25.71 -11.56
N PHE A 424 -27.52 -26.13 -11.09
CA PHE A 424 -26.35 -25.27 -10.88
C PHE A 424 -26.66 -24.06 -9.97
N TYR A 425 -27.54 -24.24 -8.97
CA TYR A 425 -27.90 -23.22 -7.99
C TYR A 425 -28.46 -21.93 -8.60
N GLY A 426 -29.19 -22.05 -9.70
CA GLY A 426 -29.93 -20.94 -10.30
C GLY A 426 -29.09 -19.89 -11.01
N ILE A 427 -27.80 -20.13 -11.27
CA ILE A 427 -26.89 -19.20 -11.99
C ILE A 427 -27.50 -18.60 -13.28
N SER A 428 -28.31 -19.37 -14.00
CA SER A 428 -28.99 -18.94 -15.23
C SER A 428 -30.27 -18.11 -15.02
N LYS A 429 -30.76 -17.98 -13.78
CA LYS A 429 -31.98 -17.24 -13.42
C LYS A 429 -31.73 -16.12 -12.39
N ILE A 430 -30.49 -15.94 -11.93
CA ILE A 430 -30.16 -14.92 -10.92
C ILE A 430 -30.59 -13.53 -11.37
N ASP A 431 -30.40 -13.17 -12.64
CA ASP A 431 -30.82 -11.88 -13.20
C ASP A 431 -32.32 -11.65 -13.13
N THR A 432 -33.10 -12.71 -13.40
CA THR A 432 -34.55 -12.71 -13.48
C THR A 432 -35.10 -12.54 -12.08
N VAL A 433 -34.57 -13.28 -11.12
CA VAL A 433 -34.95 -13.16 -9.70
C VAL A 433 -34.53 -11.81 -9.14
N ILE A 434 -33.32 -11.31 -9.44
CA ILE A 434 -32.89 -9.96 -9.07
C ILE A 434 -33.83 -8.90 -9.66
N SER A 435 -34.22 -9.03 -10.92
CA SER A 435 -35.14 -8.09 -11.59
C SER A 435 -36.51 -8.08 -10.93
N GLN A 436 -37.10 -9.26 -10.68
CA GLN A 436 -38.40 -9.41 -10.02
C GLN A 436 -38.40 -8.84 -8.60
N ASN A 437 -37.32 -9.09 -7.85
CA ASN A 437 -37.17 -8.54 -6.51
C ASN A 437 -37.02 -7.02 -6.54
N SER A 438 -36.23 -6.51 -7.47
CA SER A 438 -36.01 -5.08 -7.62
C SER A 438 -37.30 -4.35 -8.00
N GLU A 439 -38.13 -4.97 -8.85
CA GLU A 439 -39.47 -4.47 -9.16
C GLU A 439 -40.39 -4.45 -7.93
N GLN A 440 -40.40 -5.51 -7.11
CA GLN A 440 -41.16 -5.54 -5.85
C GLN A 440 -40.71 -4.43 -4.90
N LEU A 441 -39.41 -4.17 -4.77
CA LEU A 441 -38.87 -3.11 -3.93
C LEU A 441 -39.32 -1.72 -4.41
N ILE A 442 -39.30 -1.46 -5.72
CA ILE A 442 -39.75 -0.19 -6.30
C ILE A 442 -41.26 0.00 -6.11
N ASN A 443 -42.05 -1.06 -6.32
CA ASN A 443 -43.50 -1.00 -6.10
C ASN A 443 -43.83 -0.67 -4.64
N PHE A 444 -43.13 -1.31 -3.69
CA PHE A 444 -43.29 -1.00 -2.27
C PHE A 444 -42.95 0.47 -1.95
N ILE A 445 -41.86 1.01 -2.51
CA ILE A 445 -41.52 2.44 -2.33
C ILE A 445 -42.62 3.35 -2.87
N ASN A 446 -43.22 3.00 -4.01
CA ASN A 446 -44.32 3.79 -4.61
C ASN A 446 -45.62 3.71 -3.80
N GLU A 447 -45.90 2.57 -3.16
CA GLU A 447 -47.06 2.37 -2.29
C GLU A 447 -46.92 3.12 -0.95
N HIS A 448 -45.69 3.26 -0.45
CA HIS A 448 -45.36 3.90 0.83
C HIS A 448 -44.72 5.29 0.63
N LYS A 449 -45.56 6.30 0.38
CA LYS A 449 -45.14 7.69 0.07
C LYS A 449 -44.29 8.36 1.14
N GLU A 450 -44.30 7.86 2.38
CA GLU A 450 -43.45 8.31 3.47
C GLU A 450 -41.96 7.94 3.28
N ILE A 451 -41.66 6.96 2.42
CA ILE A 451 -40.29 6.54 2.13
C ILE A 451 -39.67 7.55 1.15
N PRO A 452 -38.54 8.20 1.50
CA PRO A 452 -37.87 9.11 0.58
C PRO A 452 -37.45 8.40 -0.71
N PRO A 453 -37.37 9.11 -1.85
CA PRO A 453 -36.87 8.52 -3.08
C PRO A 453 -35.44 7.99 -2.93
N LEU A 454 -35.09 6.95 -3.69
CA LEU A 454 -33.75 6.36 -3.65
C LEU A 454 -32.66 7.34 -4.09
N LYS A 455 -33.00 8.25 -5.01
CA LYS A 455 -32.09 9.29 -5.49
C LYS A 455 -31.50 10.06 -4.30
N GLU A 456 -30.18 10.17 -4.30
CA GLU A 456 -29.37 10.87 -3.27
C GLU A 456 -29.31 10.24 -1.87
N ASN A 457 -30.23 9.34 -1.54
CA ASN A 457 -30.28 8.63 -0.25
C ASN A 457 -29.62 7.25 -0.31
N VAL A 458 -29.66 6.61 -1.49
CA VAL A 458 -29.06 5.30 -1.74
C VAL A 458 -28.13 5.36 -2.94
N HIS A 459 -26.99 4.68 -2.84
CA HIS A 459 -26.05 4.52 -3.95
C HIS A 459 -25.54 3.08 -4.10
N ILE A 460 -25.28 2.72 -5.35
CA ILE A 460 -24.86 1.37 -5.75
C ILE A 460 -23.48 1.46 -6.42
N THR A 461 -22.57 0.57 -6.04
CA THR A 461 -21.23 0.52 -6.65
C THR A 461 -21.12 -0.61 -7.67
N THR A 462 -20.59 -0.33 -8.86
CA THR A 462 -20.25 -1.30 -9.91
C THR A 462 -18.87 -1.00 -10.50
N SER A 463 -18.29 -1.97 -11.20
CA SER A 463 -17.00 -1.84 -11.88
C SER A 463 -17.22 -1.69 -13.38
N ILE A 464 -17.08 -0.48 -13.93
CA ILE A 464 -17.28 -0.23 -15.36
C ILE A 464 -15.95 -0.34 -16.11
N LEU A 465 -15.95 -1.07 -17.23
CA LEU A 465 -14.80 -1.17 -18.11
C LEU A 465 -14.57 0.16 -18.84
N SER A 466 -13.37 0.73 -18.68
CA SER A 466 -12.90 1.93 -19.37
C SER A 466 -11.68 1.61 -20.23
N ARG A 467 -11.17 2.60 -20.98
CA ARG A 467 -9.91 2.46 -21.75
C ARG A 467 -8.72 2.06 -20.87
N ASN A 468 -8.74 2.39 -19.58
CA ASN A 468 -7.66 2.13 -18.62
C ASN A 468 -7.94 0.92 -17.71
N GLY A 469 -8.85 0.02 -18.12
CA GLY A 469 -9.32 -1.09 -17.30
C GLY A 469 -10.57 -0.73 -16.51
N PHE A 470 -10.88 -1.52 -15.49
CA PHE A 470 -12.09 -1.30 -14.68
C PHE A 470 -11.92 -0.12 -13.73
N ARG A 471 -12.93 0.74 -13.67
CA ARG A 471 -13.01 1.85 -12.71
C ARG A 471 -14.22 1.66 -11.79
N LYS A 472 -14.06 2.06 -10.53
CA LYS A 472 -15.16 2.19 -9.58
C LYS A 472 -16.16 3.21 -10.11
N THR A 473 -17.42 2.82 -10.21
CA THR A 473 -18.53 3.72 -10.55
C THR A 473 -19.58 3.65 -9.44
N VAL A 474 -19.92 4.82 -8.90
CA VAL A 474 -20.99 4.99 -7.90
C VAL A 474 -22.23 5.52 -8.62
N ILE A 475 -23.30 4.72 -8.62
CA ILE A 475 -24.58 5.00 -9.25
C ILE A 475 -25.53 5.59 -8.20
N LYS A 476 -26.07 6.77 -8.49
CA LYS A 476 -26.96 7.55 -7.60
C LYS A 476 -28.29 7.91 -8.25
N GLN A 477 -28.31 7.90 -9.59
CA GLN A 477 -29.48 8.21 -10.40
C GLN A 477 -30.33 6.94 -10.51
N LEU A 478 -30.99 6.60 -9.41
CA LEU A 478 -31.94 5.49 -9.30
C LEU A 478 -33.35 6.05 -9.45
N GLU A 479 -33.60 6.74 -10.56
CA GLU A 479 -34.82 7.53 -10.79
C GLU A 479 -35.96 6.68 -11.35
N THR A 480 -35.62 5.73 -12.22
CA THR A 480 -36.57 4.81 -12.83
C THR A 480 -36.41 3.39 -12.30
N LYS A 481 -37.46 2.58 -12.44
CA LYS A 481 -37.41 1.15 -12.13
C LYS A 481 -36.29 0.46 -12.91
N GLU A 482 -36.15 0.81 -14.18
CA GLU A 482 -35.17 0.27 -15.11
C GLU A 482 -33.75 0.65 -14.73
N ASP A 483 -33.49 1.92 -14.36
CA ASP A 483 -32.18 2.37 -13.87
C ASP A 483 -31.76 1.57 -12.62
N PHE A 484 -32.70 1.33 -11.71
CA PHE A 484 -32.43 0.59 -10.49
C PHE A 484 -32.12 -0.88 -10.78
N ILE A 485 -32.94 -1.57 -11.57
CA ILE A 485 -32.72 -2.97 -11.95
C ILE A 485 -31.36 -3.12 -12.63
N GLU A 486 -31.06 -2.26 -13.62
CA GLU A 486 -29.79 -2.32 -14.36
C GLU A 486 -28.59 -2.09 -13.43
N ALA A 487 -28.68 -1.12 -12.51
CA ALA A 487 -27.64 -0.84 -11.52
C ALA A 487 -27.37 -2.03 -10.59
N VAL A 488 -28.43 -2.68 -10.07
CA VAL A 488 -28.29 -3.83 -9.17
C VAL A 488 -27.70 -5.02 -9.92
N ILE A 489 -28.18 -5.35 -11.11
CA ILE A 489 -27.64 -6.46 -11.92
C ILE A 489 -26.16 -6.23 -12.23
N ALA A 490 -25.80 -5.01 -12.65
CA ALA A 490 -24.40 -4.65 -12.92
C ALA A 490 -23.54 -4.74 -11.64
N SER A 491 -24.07 -4.32 -10.50
CA SER A 491 -23.37 -4.39 -9.21
C SER A 491 -23.13 -5.81 -8.72
N CYS A 492 -24.05 -6.73 -9.01
CA CYS A 492 -23.97 -8.16 -8.67
C CYS A 492 -23.25 -9.01 -9.74
N GLY A 493 -22.81 -8.40 -10.85
CA GLY A 493 -22.32 -9.05 -12.06
C GLY A 493 -20.99 -9.80 -11.92
N ILE A 494 -20.96 -10.86 -11.11
CA ILE A 494 -19.79 -11.73 -10.96
C ILE A 494 -19.60 -12.51 -12.27
N PRO A 495 -18.39 -12.50 -12.90
CA PRO A 495 -18.16 -13.15 -14.18
C PRO A 495 -18.62 -14.61 -14.20
N TYR A 496 -19.45 -14.97 -15.17
CA TYR A 496 -20.06 -16.29 -15.37
C TYR A 496 -21.09 -16.75 -14.34
N TYR A 497 -21.28 -16.03 -13.24
CA TYR A 497 -22.26 -16.37 -12.19
C TYR A 497 -23.65 -15.79 -12.46
N ILE A 498 -23.75 -14.71 -13.22
CA ILE A 498 -25.02 -14.14 -13.66
C ILE A 498 -25.17 -14.38 -15.16
N ASN A 499 -26.21 -15.12 -15.55
CA ASN A 499 -26.58 -15.42 -16.94
C ASN A 499 -25.51 -16.13 -17.77
N ARG A 500 -24.50 -16.72 -17.11
CA ARG A 500 -23.31 -17.29 -17.77
C ARG A 500 -22.59 -16.28 -18.68
N GLN A 501 -22.82 -14.99 -18.48
CA GLN A 501 -22.14 -13.93 -19.20
C GLN A 501 -20.92 -13.47 -18.41
N PHE A 502 -19.85 -13.12 -19.12
CA PHE A 502 -18.65 -12.57 -18.46
C PHE A 502 -18.92 -11.15 -17.96
N PHE A 503 -19.59 -10.33 -18.76
CA PHE A 503 -19.89 -8.93 -18.47
C PHE A 503 -21.39 -8.70 -18.40
N GLN A 504 -21.82 -7.80 -17.52
CA GLN A 504 -23.14 -7.20 -17.54
C GLN A 504 -23.09 -5.86 -18.31
N LYS A 505 -24.26 -5.27 -18.58
CA LYS A 505 -24.35 -3.92 -19.14
C LYS A 505 -24.94 -2.96 -18.11
N TYR A 506 -24.39 -1.75 -18.07
CA TYR A 506 -24.99 -0.60 -17.39
C TYR A 506 -24.92 0.62 -18.31
N LYS A 507 -26.07 1.16 -18.72
CA LYS A 507 -26.20 2.27 -19.68
C LYS A 507 -25.35 2.09 -20.93
N GLY A 508 -25.41 0.87 -21.47
CA GLY A 508 -24.66 0.45 -22.67
C GLY A 508 -23.16 0.18 -22.46
N GLN A 509 -22.61 0.40 -21.27
CA GLN A 509 -21.20 0.13 -20.95
C GLN A 509 -21.04 -1.25 -20.33
N LEU A 510 -19.90 -1.91 -20.59
CA LEU A 510 -19.58 -3.21 -19.98
C LEU A 510 -19.26 -3.02 -18.50
N ALA A 511 -19.90 -3.81 -17.65
CA ALA A 511 -19.81 -3.73 -16.21
C ALA A 511 -19.57 -5.11 -15.58
N LEU A 512 -18.94 -5.11 -14.40
CA LEU A 512 -18.73 -6.25 -13.51
C LEU A 512 -19.16 -5.88 -12.09
N ASP A 513 -19.20 -6.91 -11.23
CA ASP A 513 -19.44 -6.74 -9.80
C ASP A 513 -18.58 -5.60 -9.21
N GLY A 514 -19.22 -4.75 -8.39
CA GLY A 514 -18.54 -3.60 -7.81
C GLY A 514 -17.42 -3.97 -6.84
N GLY A 515 -17.43 -5.20 -6.31
CA GLY A 515 -16.40 -5.75 -5.43
C GLY A 515 -15.04 -5.88 -6.11
N LEU A 516 -14.97 -5.76 -7.44
CA LEU A 516 -13.69 -5.75 -8.16
C LEU A 516 -12.90 -4.45 -7.95
N THR A 517 -13.58 -3.30 -7.91
CA THR A 517 -12.93 -1.97 -7.87
C THR A 517 -13.33 -1.11 -6.66
N GLY A 518 -14.34 -1.53 -5.89
CA GLY A 518 -14.91 -0.72 -4.82
C GLY A 518 -15.63 -1.53 -3.76
N ILE A 519 -14.91 -2.38 -3.02
CA ILE A 519 -15.47 -3.20 -1.93
C ILE A 519 -16.07 -2.37 -0.82
N VAL A 520 -15.50 -1.19 -0.53
CA VAL A 520 -16.14 -0.18 0.31
C VAL A 520 -16.92 0.74 -0.62
N PRO A 521 -18.26 0.63 -0.68
CA PRO A 521 -19.07 1.32 -1.67
C PRO A 521 -19.32 2.78 -1.29
N TYR A 522 -18.33 3.52 -0.80
CA TYR A 522 -18.54 4.92 -0.41
C TYR A 522 -18.70 5.83 -1.61
N GLN A 523 -19.55 6.85 -1.46
CA GLN A 523 -19.80 7.90 -2.43
C GLN A 523 -18.90 9.12 -2.21
N TYR A 524 -18.75 9.54 -0.95
CA TYR A 524 -18.10 10.80 -0.61
C TYR A 524 -16.74 10.51 0.01
N LYS A 525 -15.69 11.21 -0.45
CA LYS A 525 -14.33 10.89 0.00
C LYS A 525 -14.16 11.23 1.47
N ASN A 526 -14.73 12.36 1.90
CA ASN A 526 -14.50 12.90 3.23
C ASN A 526 -15.59 12.62 4.27
N SER A 527 -16.73 12.04 3.85
CA SER A 527 -17.82 11.62 4.74
C SER A 527 -17.37 10.71 5.88
N GLN A 528 -18.16 10.69 6.94
CA GLN A 528 -18.04 9.69 7.99
C GLN A 528 -18.70 8.38 7.53
N LYS A 529 -18.01 7.25 7.65
CA LYS A 529 -18.50 5.99 7.09
C LYS A 529 -18.53 4.90 8.16
N ILE A 530 -19.61 4.13 8.17
CA ILE A 530 -19.70 2.84 8.85
C ILE A 530 -19.83 1.78 7.78
N PHE A 531 -18.88 0.83 7.73
CA PHE A 531 -18.89 -0.25 6.76
C PHE A 531 -19.19 -1.58 7.44
N LEU A 532 -20.33 -2.17 7.10
CA LEU A 532 -20.76 -3.49 7.54
C LEU A 532 -20.15 -4.53 6.60
N ASN A 533 -19.09 -5.20 7.07
CA ASN A 533 -18.37 -6.18 6.29
C ASN A 533 -18.71 -7.62 6.71
N VAL A 534 -19.33 -8.38 5.81
CA VAL A 534 -19.58 -9.82 6.01
C VAL A 534 -18.45 -10.68 5.48
N VAL A 535 -17.65 -10.17 4.54
CA VAL A 535 -16.62 -10.99 3.89
C VAL A 535 -15.56 -11.37 4.92
N PRO A 536 -15.22 -12.66 5.09
CA PRO A 536 -14.24 -13.10 6.07
C PRO A 536 -12.88 -12.42 5.88
N ILE A 537 -12.18 -12.15 6.99
CA ILE A 537 -10.83 -11.55 7.04
C ILE A 537 -9.82 -12.25 6.11
N TYR A 538 -10.03 -13.53 5.79
CA TYR A 538 -9.17 -14.25 4.84
C TYR A 538 -9.20 -13.68 3.42
N PHE A 539 -10.30 -13.07 2.98
CA PHE A 539 -10.38 -12.37 1.70
C PHE A 539 -9.66 -11.02 1.72
N GLU A 540 -9.40 -10.42 2.89
CA GLU A 540 -8.51 -9.25 3.01
C GLU A 540 -7.06 -9.54 2.57
N LYS A 541 -6.71 -10.83 2.38
CA LYS A 541 -5.42 -11.23 1.80
C LYS A 541 -5.38 -11.09 0.27
N ILE A 542 -6.53 -10.88 -0.38
CA ILE A 542 -6.62 -10.61 -1.81
C ILE A 542 -6.39 -9.09 -2.01
N PRO A 543 -5.41 -8.65 -2.82
CA PRO A 543 -5.02 -7.24 -2.96
C PRO A 543 -6.17 -6.27 -3.22
N PHE A 544 -7.21 -6.70 -3.95
CA PHE A 544 -8.41 -5.90 -4.22
C PHE A 544 -9.18 -5.52 -2.93
N TYR A 545 -9.11 -6.34 -1.87
CA TYR A 545 -9.83 -6.17 -0.60
C TYR A 545 -9.11 -5.32 0.45
N ALA A 546 -7.88 -4.87 0.18
CA ALA A 546 -7.06 -4.14 1.15
C ALA A 546 -7.29 -2.61 1.20
N TYR A 547 -8.23 -2.07 0.42
CA TYR A 547 -8.45 -0.63 0.34
C TYR A 547 -9.12 -0.08 1.61
N LYS A 548 -8.40 0.77 2.36
CA LYS A 548 -8.96 1.49 3.52
C LYS A 548 -9.53 2.83 3.07
N ALA A 549 -10.85 2.97 3.12
CA ALA A 549 -11.48 4.26 2.94
C ALA A 549 -11.17 5.20 4.13
N LYS A 550 -10.83 6.46 3.85
CA LYS A 550 -10.68 7.48 4.90
C LYS A 550 -11.98 7.63 5.69
N ASN A 551 -11.85 7.82 7.00
CA ASN A 551 -12.96 8.05 7.93
C ASN A 551 -13.97 6.91 7.99
N CYS A 552 -13.50 5.69 7.75
CA CYS A 552 -14.33 4.50 7.74
C CYS A 552 -14.11 3.65 8.99
N GLN A 553 -15.17 3.51 9.80
CA GLN A 553 -15.24 2.53 10.88
C GLN A 553 -15.79 1.23 10.31
N ILE A 554 -15.04 0.13 10.46
CA ILE A 554 -15.45 -1.17 9.95
C ILE A 554 -16.08 -1.98 11.09
N ILE A 555 -17.31 -2.44 10.87
CA ILE A 555 -17.96 -3.43 11.73
C ILE A 555 -17.83 -4.76 11.01
N GLN A 556 -16.84 -5.55 11.44
CA GLN A 556 -16.60 -6.88 10.91
C GLN A 556 -17.63 -7.86 11.49
N MET A 557 -18.66 -8.16 10.72
CA MET A 557 -19.83 -8.92 11.17
C MET A 557 -19.47 -10.37 11.52
N THR A 558 -18.40 -10.89 10.94
CA THR A 558 -17.93 -12.27 11.09
C THR A 558 -16.75 -12.42 12.05
N LEU A 559 -16.28 -11.33 12.67
CA LEU A 559 -15.15 -11.35 13.61
C LEU A 559 -15.43 -12.34 14.76
N ASN A 560 -14.47 -13.21 15.08
CA ASN A 560 -14.58 -14.24 16.14
C ASN A 560 -15.78 -15.18 16.02
N SER A 561 -16.40 -15.26 14.84
CA SER A 561 -17.46 -16.24 14.60
C SER A 561 -16.84 -17.54 14.12
N ASN A 562 -17.28 -18.68 14.67
CA ASN A 562 -16.99 -20.01 14.11
C ASN A 562 -17.82 -20.29 12.84
N ILE A 563 -18.42 -19.26 12.24
CA ILE A 563 -19.28 -19.38 11.07
C ILE A 563 -18.40 -19.72 9.87
N LYS A 564 -18.49 -20.97 9.46
CA LYS A 564 -17.96 -21.42 8.18
C LYS A 564 -19.05 -21.17 7.15
N PHE A 565 -18.91 -20.10 6.36
CA PHE A 565 -19.69 -19.99 5.12
C PHE A 565 -19.38 -21.23 4.27
N PRO A 566 -20.38 -21.87 3.63
CA PRO A 566 -20.14 -22.95 2.69
C PRO A 566 -19.09 -22.50 1.68
N ARG A 567 -18.12 -23.37 1.36
CA ARG A 567 -16.99 -23.05 0.45
C ARG A 567 -17.44 -22.42 -0.87
N ASP A 568 -18.61 -22.83 -1.34
CA ASP A 568 -19.08 -22.43 -2.66
C ASP A 568 -19.92 -21.16 -2.62
N TYR A 569 -20.23 -20.57 -1.46
CA TYR A 569 -21.20 -19.45 -1.32
C TYR A 569 -22.54 -19.71 -2.03
N LEU A 570 -22.83 -20.98 -2.38
CA LEU A 570 -23.84 -21.45 -3.36
C LEU A 570 -24.75 -22.55 -2.79
N VAL A 571 -24.59 -22.97 -1.53
CA VAL A 571 -25.55 -23.88 -0.88
C VAL A 571 -26.51 -23.08 0.02
N TRP A 572 -27.72 -22.85 -0.46
CA TRP A 572 -28.74 -22.00 0.14
C TRP A 572 -30.03 -22.79 0.11
N ASP A 573 -30.28 -23.64 1.10
CA ASP A 573 -31.65 -24.12 1.30
C ASP A 573 -32.36 -23.19 2.30
N GLU A 574 -33.68 -23.31 2.39
CA GLU A 574 -34.48 -22.48 3.29
C GLU A 574 -34.03 -22.63 4.76
N LYS A 575 -33.63 -23.84 5.16
CA LYS A 575 -33.18 -24.13 6.52
C LYS A 575 -31.88 -23.41 6.85
N TRP A 576 -30.93 -23.39 5.92
CA TRP A 576 -29.69 -22.64 6.00
C TRP A 576 -29.96 -21.15 6.06
N ALA A 577 -30.88 -20.64 5.22
CA ALA A 577 -31.24 -19.22 5.24
C ALA A 577 -31.78 -18.78 6.60
N ASN A 578 -32.76 -19.51 7.15
CA ASN A 578 -33.33 -19.20 8.46
C ASN A 578 -32.27 -19.21 9.56
N LYS A 579 -31.39 -20.21 9.53
CA LYS A 579 -30.26 -20.30 10.46
C LYS A 579 -29.32 -19.10 10.31
N MET A 580 -28.93 -18.73 9.09
CA MET A 580 -27.98 -17.64 8.89
C MET A 580 -28.57 -16.27 9.24
N PHE A 581 -29.85 -16.04 8.98
CA PHE A 581 -30.53 -14.82 9.41
C PHE A 581 -30.52 -14.71 10.93
N GLN A 582 -30.95 -15.76 11.63
CA GLN A 582 -30.95 -15.80 13.10
C GLN A 582 -29.54 -15.61 13.68
N TYR A 583 -28.53 -16.29 13.12
CA TYR A 583 -27.13 -16.13 13.53
C TYR A 583 -26.63 -14.70 13.31
N GLY A 584 -27.01 -14.05 12.20
CA GLY A 584 -26.69 -12.66 11.92
C GLY A 584 -27.27 -11.75 13.00
N TYR A 585 -28.55 -11.95 13.34
CA TYR A 585 -29.25 -11.19 14.37
C TYR A 585 -28.61 -11.36 15.75
N GLU A 586 -28.44 -12.59 16.21
CA GLU A 586 -27.79 -12.91 17.48
C GLU A 586 -26.39 -12.31 17.56
N ARG A 587 -25.64 -12.34 16.46
CA ARG A 587 -24.30 -11.75 16.41
C ARG A 587 -24.34 -10.22 16.52
N GLY A 588 -25.28 -9.56 15.85
CA GLY A 588 -25.47 -8.12 15.97
C GLY A 588 -25.79 -7.73 17.42
N MET A 589 -26.71 -8.45 18.05
CA MET A 589 -27.06 -8.25 19.46
C MET A 589 -25.87 -8.48 20.40
N ALA A 590 -25.08 -9.52 20.17
CA ALA A 590 -23.85 -9.77 20.93
C ALA A 590 -22.77 -8.70 20.73
N GLN A 591 -22.85 -7.89 19.68
CA GLN A 591 -21.93 -6.76 19.41
C GLN A 591 -22.53 -5.40 19.79
N LYS A 592 -23.64 -5.35 20.54
CA LYS A 592 -24.36 -4.12 20.88
C LYS A 592 -23.47 -2.98 21.37
N GLU A 593 -22.62 -3.23 22.38
CA GLU A 593 -21.74 -2.20 22.95
C GLU A 593 -20.74 -1.66 21.92
N TYR A 594 -20.15 -2.54 21.12
CA TYR A 594 -19.21 -2.15 20.06
C TYR A 594 -19.90 -1.32 18.97
N ILE A 595 -21.11 -1.72 18.56
CA ILE A 595 -21.94 -1.00 17.60
C ILE A 595 -22.25 0.41 18.14
N MET A 596 -22.79 0.52 19.36
CA MET A 596 -23.10 1.82 19.97
C MET A 596 -21.86 2.73 20.04
N LYS A 597 -20.74 2.22 20.58
CA LYS A 597 -19.48 2.97 20.69
C LYS A 597 -18.96 3.43 19.33
N THR A 598 -19.16 2.62 18.28
CA THR A 598 -18.76 2.97 16.91
C THR A 598 -19.54 4.18 16.41
N PHE A 599 -20.86 4.22 16.61
CA PHE A 599 -21.71 5.36 16.25
C PHE A 599 -21.38 6.60 17.09
N GLU A 600 -21.21 6.45 18.41
CA GLU A 600 -20.84 7.56 19.30
C GLU A 600 -19.49 8.20 18.93
N ASN A 601 -18.48 7.38 18.63
CA ASN A 601 -17.17 7.87 18.22
C ASN A 601 -17.23 8.64 16.91
N LEU A 602 -18.09 8.20 16.00
CA LEU A 602 -18.27 8.84 14.69
C LEU A 602 -18.92 10.22 14.86
N ASP A 603 -19.92 10.35 15.73
CA ASP A 603 -20.52 11.64 16.09
C ASP A 603 -19.51 12.58 16.77
N LYS A 604 -18.70 12.07 17.72
CA LYS A 604 -17.64 12.87 18.38
C LYS A 604 -16.59 13.36 17.40
N ASN A 605 -16.14 12.49 16.49
CA ASN A 605 -15.15 12.84 15.47
C ASN A 605 -15.70 13.88 14.49
N GLN A 606 -16.99 13.83 14.17
CA GLN A 606 -17.63 14.84 13.35
C GLN A 606 -17.63 16.21 14.05
N GLN A 607 -18.05 16.28 15.31
CA GLN A 607 -18.06 17.53 16.08
C GLN A 607 -16.67 18.16 16.17
N LEU A 608 -15.63 17.36 16.44
CA LEU A 608 -14.24 17.82 16.48
C LEU A 608 -13.78 18.39 15.13
N ARG A 609 -14.19 17.78 14.02
CA ARG A 609 -13.81 18.24 12.68
C ARG A 609 -14.52 19.51 12.27
N VAL A 610 -15.82 19.60 12.51
CA VAL A 610 -16.59 20.83 12.27
C VAL A 610 -15.97 21.97 13.09
N LYS A 611 -15.65 21.73 14.36
CA LYS A 611 -14.97 22.71 15.22
C LYS A 611 -13.60 23.12 14.68
N ASN A 612 -12.76 22.16 14.30
CA ASN A 612 -11.42 22.47 13.77
C ASN A 612 -11.50 23.23 12.44
N HIS A 613 -12.47 22.89 11.58
CA HIS A 613 -12.68 23.61 10.33
C HIS A 613 -13.21 25.03 10.55
N GLN A 614 -14.09 25.23 11.53
CA GLN A 614 -14.53 26.57 11.95
C GLN A 614 -13.41 27.41 12.55
N ILE A 615 -12.42 26.80 13.21
CA ILE A 615 -11.23 27.50 13.73
C ILE A 615 -10.26 27.88 12.61
N GLN A 616 -10.24 27.12 11.51
CA GLN A 616 -9.36 27.37 10.35
C GLN A 616 -9.88 28.46 9.41
N LYS A 617 -11.20 28.70 9.40
CA LYS A 617 -11.83 29.84 8.72
C LYS A 617 -11.70 31.09 9.56
#